data_AF-A0A354NSM6-F1
#
_entry.id   AF-A0A354NSM6-F1
#
_cell.length_a   1.000
_cell.length_b   1.000
_cell.length_c   1.000
_cell.angle_alpha   90.00
_cell.angle_beta   90.00
_cell.angle_gamma   90.00
#
_symmetry.space_group_name_H-M   'P 1'
#
loop_
_entity.id
_entity.type
_entity.pdbx_description
1 polymer ?
#
loop_
_entity_poly.entity_id
_entity_poly.type
_entity_poly.pdbx_seq_one_letter_code
_entity_poly.pdbx_strand_id
1 'polypeptide(L)'
;ELDRPQDSDSQEDATVLANFAGLLVYGIARKMSLGGLLIAGGDTAFGVLRALGASTVDVSSEIEHGAPLGVIGDGVGAGLTIVTKAGGFGDEEFFVRTLEAIRESG
;
A
#
# COMPACT_ATOMS: atom_id res chain seq x y z
N GLU A 1 17.38 -8.44 -32.98
CA GLU A 1 16.07 -8.63 -32.32
C GLU A 1 16.36 -8.58 -30.83
N LEU A 2 16.05 -7.46 -30.17
CA LEU A 2 16.34 -7.32 -28.74
C LEU A 2 15.42 -8.29 -27.98
N ASP A 3 16.01 -8.97 -27.00
CA ASP A 3 15.36 -9.83 -26.02
C ASP A 3 14.25 -9.02 -25.32
N ARG A 4 13.02 -9.09 -25.86
CA ARG A 4 11.87 -8.43 -25.26
C ARG A 4 11.48 -9.30 -24.06
N PRO A 5 11.44 -8.74 -22.85
CA PRO A 5 11.09 -9.52 -21.67
C PRO A 5 9.76 -10.24 -21.91
N GLN A 6 9.75 -11.54 -21.61
CA GLN A 6 8.53 -12.34 -21.67
C GLN A 6 7.57 -11.84 -20.58
N ASP A 7 6.26 -11.91 -20.82
CA ASP A 7 5.26 -11.42 -19.85
C ASP A 7 5.41 -12.10 -18.47
N SER A 8 5.88 -13.34 -18.42
CA SER A 8 6.19 -14.07 -17.18
C SER A 8 7.30 -13.41 -16.35
N ASP A 9 8.35 -12.92 -17.00
CA ASP A 9 9.53 -12.36 -16.32
C ASP A 9 9.17 -11.03 -15.64
N SER A 10 8.34 -10.22 -16.33
CA SER A 10 7.84 -8.96 -15.77
C SER A 10 6.92 -9.14 -14.56
N GLN A 11 6.12 -10.22 -14.52
CA GLN A 11 5.27 -10.55 -13.38
C GLN A 11 6.08 -11.06 -12.19
N GLU A 12 7.14 -11.83 -12.45
CA GLU A 12 8.07 -12.29 -11.43
C GLU A 12 8.82 -11.11 -10.79
N ASP A 13 9.35 -10.20 -11.61
CA ASP A 13 10.01 -8.96 -11.14
C ASP A 13 9.08 -8.10 -10.27
N ALA A 14 7.84 -7.91 -10.70
CA ALA A 14 6.84 -7.18 -9.93
C ALA A 14 6.57 -7.83 -8.56
N THR A 15 6.49 -9.16 -8.53
CA THR A 15 6.29 -9.93 -7.29
C THR A 15 7.47 -9.78 -6.34
N VAL A 16 8.71 -9.83 -6.86
CA VAL A 16 9.93 -9.61 -6.07
C VAL A 16 9.92 -8.22 -5.45
N LEU A 17 9.59 -7.19 -6.23
CA LEU A 17 9.55 -5.81 -5.75
C LEU A 17 8.46 -5.59 -4.70
N ALA A 18 7.27 -6.14 -4.90
CA ALA A 18 6.16 -6.05 -3.95
C ALA A 18 6.51 -6.74 -2.60
N ASN A 19 7.13 -7.92 -2.65
CA ASN A 19 7.58 -8.62 -1.45
C ASN A 19 8.68 -7.83 -0.73
N PHE A 20 9.63 -7.26 -1.47
CA PHE A 20 10.68 -6.43 -0.89
C PHE A 20 10.11 -5.18 -0.20
N ALA A 21 9.18 -4.48 -0.85
CA ALA A 21 8.46 -3.35 -0.24
C ALA A 21 7.75 -3.78 1.05
N GLY A 22 7.08 -4.93 1.06
CA GLY A 22 6.43 -5.47 2.25
C GLY A 22 7.40 -5.71 3.41
N LEU A 23 8.58 -6.29 3.14
CA LEU A 23 9.60 -6.51 4.17
C LEU A 23 10.16 -5.20 4.75
N LEU A 24 10.34 -4.18 3.90
CA LEU A 24 10.78 -2.85 4.37
C LEU A 24 9.74 -2.22 5.28
N VAL A 25 8.47 -2.21 4.88
CA VAL A 25 7.37 -1.65 5.68
C VAL A 25 7.23 -2.40 6.99
N TYR A 26 7.27 -3.74 6.97
CA TYR A 26 7.27 -4.56 8.18
C TYR A 26 8.42 -4.21 9.13
N GLY A 27 9.63 -4.08 8.61
CA GLY A 27 10.82 -3.72 9.39
C GLY A 27 10.71 -2.34 10.05
N ILE A 28 10.12 -1.37 9.35
CA ILE A 28 9.88 -0.02 9.86
C ILE A 28 8.77 -0.01 10.91
N ALA A 29 7.62 -0.61 10.62
CA ALA A 29 6.45 -0.65 11.51
C ALA A 29 6.75 -1.32 12.86
N ARG A 30 7.70 -2.26 12.91
CA ARG A 30 8.15 -2.88 14.16
C ARG A 30 9.09 -2.04 15.01
N LYS A 31 9.69 -0.99 14.43
CA LYS A 31 10.71 -0.17 15.08
C LYS A 31 10.23 1.23 15.46
N MET A 32 9.19 1.72 14.80
CA MET A 32 8.63 3.04 15.05
C MET A 32 7.12 3.08 14.79
N SER A 33 6.44 4.02 15.44
CA SER A 33 5.04 4.32 15.14
C SER A 33 4.93 5.02 13.81
N LEU A 34 4.03 4.54 12.96
CA LEU A 34 3.67 5.19 11.69
C LEU A 34 2.39 6.01 11.90
N GLY A 35 2.29 7.17 11.25
CA GLY A 35 1.04 7.96 11.24
C GLY A 35 -0.02 7.41 10.29
N GLY A 36 0.42 6.66 9.28
CA GLY A 36 -0.44 6.00 8.29
C GLY A 36 0.41 5.48 7.13
N LEU A 37 -0.25 4.82 6.19
CA LEU A 37 0.39 4.20 5.03
C LEU A 37 -0.39 4.54 3.76
N LEU A 38 0.25 5.22 2.81
CA LEU A 38 -0.27 5.35 1.44
C LEU A 38 0.46 4.35 0.55
N ILE A 39 -0.28 3.60 -0.26
CA ILE A 39 0.29 2.66 -1.25
C ILE A 39 -0.37 2.87 -2.61
N ALA A 40 0.44 3.06 -3.64
CA ALA A 40 0.00 3.04 -5.04
C ALA A 40 0.42 1.72 -5.71
N GLY A 41 -0.53 1.05 -6.36
CA GLY A 41 -0.38 -0.27 -6.96
C GLY A 41 -0.98 -1.38 -6.10
N GLY A 42 -1.75 -2.26 -6.76
CA GLY A 42 -2.43 -3.38 -6.09
C GLY A 42 -1.47 -4.45 -5.58
N ASP A 43 -0.50 -4.87 -6.40
CA ASP A 43 0.48 -5.89 -6.01
C ASP A 43 1.33 -5.44 -4.83
N THR A 44 1.78 -4.18 -4.83
CA THR A 44 2.50 -3.57 -3.71
C THR A 44 1.64 -3.54 -2.46
N ALA A 45 0.38 -3.10 -2.56
CA ALA A 45 -0.53 -3.06 -1.41
C ALA A 45 -0.74 -4.45 -0.81
N PHE A 46 -0.94 -5.45 -1.67
CA PHE A 46 -1.11 -6.83 -1.26
C PHE A 46 0.16 -7.42 -0.63
N GLY A 47 1.33 -7.20 -1.23
CA GLY A 47 2.62 -7.64 -0.68
C GLY A 47 2.91 -7.03 0.69
N VAL A 48 2.58 -5.75 0.88
CA VAL A 48 2.74 -5.06 2.16
C VAL A 48 1.77 -5.58 3.21
N LEU A 49 0.47 -5.68 2.91
CA LEU A 49 -0.53 -6.20 3.84
C LEU A 49 -0.20 -7.64 4.27
N ARG A 50 0.21 -8.48 3.32
CA ARG A 50 0.68 -9.85 3.60
C ARG A 50 1.89 -9.84 4.54
N ALA A 51 2.90 -9.01 4.28
CA ALA A 51 4.10 -8.93 5.12
C ALA A 51 3.79 -8.42 6.54
N LEU A 52 2.82 -7.52 6.67
CA LEU A 52 2.32 -7.05 7.98
C LEU A 52 1.49 -8.11 8.71
N GLY A 53 1.14 -9.22 8.05
CA GLY A 53 0.26 -10.25 8.61
C GLY A 53 -1.19 -9.80 8.72
N ALA A 54 -1.60 -8.82 7.89
CA ALA A 54 -2.96 -8.31 7.86
C ALA A 54 -3.86 -9.23 7.02
N SER A 55 -4.98 -9.66 7.59
CA SER A 55 -6.04 -10.40 6.91
C SER A 55 -7.25 -9.52 6.60
N THR A 56 -7.42 -8.40 7.30
CA THR A 56 -8.53 -7.46 7.07
C THR A 56 -8.08 -6.01 6.99
N VAL A 57 -8.82 -5.24 6.20
CA VAL A 57 -8.78 -3.78 6.18
C VAL A 57 -10.23 -3.30 6.29
N ASP A 58 -10.51 -2.57 7.35
CA ASP A 58 -11.82 -1.96 7.57
C ASP A 58 -11.88 -0.65 6.78
N VAL A 59 -12.55 -0.70 5.62
CA VAL A 59 -12.68 0.43 4.71
C VAL A 59 -13.76 1.39 5.23
N SER A 60 -13.41 2.66 5.41
CA SER A 60 -14.30 3.67 5.97
C SER A 60 -14.83 4.66 4.92
N SER A 61 -14.00 5.04 3.96
CA SER A 61 -14.35 6.00 2.90
C SER A 61 -13.40 5.84 1.70
N GLU A 62 -13.52 6.76 0.73
CA GLU A 62 -12.54 6.92 -0.34
C GLU A 62 -12.05 8.36 -0.36
N ILE A 63 -10.75 8.57 -0.60
CA ILE A 63 -10.17 9.90 -0.82
C ILE A 63 -10.66 10.47 -2.15
N GLU A 64 -10.75 9.60 -3.15
CA GLU A 64 -11.30 9.84 -4.49
C GLU A 64 -11.68 8.49 -5.10
N HIS A 65 -12.31 8.50 -6.28
CA HIS A 65 -12.80 7.27 -6.90
C HIS A 65 -11.71 6.20 -7.06
N GLY A 66 -11.93 5.06 -6.40
CA GLY A 66 -10.99 3.94 -6.40
C GLY A 66 -9.70 4.20 -5.62
N ALA A 67 -9.79 5.05 -4.58
CA ALA A 67 -8.74 5.30 -3.60
C ALA A 67 -9.26 5.10 -2.16
N PRO A 68 -9.49 3.85 -1.71
CA PRO A 68 -10.08 3.59 -0.40
C PRO A 68 -9.16 4.02 0.74
N LEU A 69 -9.76 4.65 1.74
CA LEU A 69 -9.22 4.90 3.08
C LEU A 69 -9.79 3.85 4.03
N GLY A 70 -8.93 3.27 4.85
CA GLY A 70 -9.33 2.31 5.86
C GLY A 70 -8.32 2.15 6.98
N VAL A 71 -8.56 1.17 7.83
CA VAL A 71 -7.71 0.83 8.96
C VAL A 71 -7.36 -0.66 8.90
N ILE A 72 -6.09 -0.99 9.09
CA ILE A 72 -5.64 -2.39 9.14
C ILE A 72 -6.21 -3.06 10.40
N GLY A 73 -6.91 -4.19 10.26
CA GLY A 73 -7.61 -4.82 11.38
C GLY A 73 -6.72 -5.67 12.29
N ASP A 74 -5.65 -6.25 11.76
CA ASP A 74 -4.81 -7.23 12.45
C ASP A 74 -3.33 -7.20 12.02
N GLY A 75 -2.52 -8.05 12.68
CA GLY A 75 -1.09 -8.13 12.41
C GLY A 75 -0.28 -6.98 13.02
N VAL A 76 0.94 -6.79 12.51
CA VAL A 76 1.89 -5.76 13.01
C VAL A 76 1.40 -4.35 12.74
N GLY A 77 0.59 -4.17 11.69
CA GLY A 77 -0.01 -2.89 11.33
C GLY A 77 -1.38 -2.62 11.95
N ALA A 78 -1.88 -3.46 12.87
CA ALA A 78 -3.23 -3.31 13.42
C ALA A 78 -3.48 -1.89 13.96
N GLY A 79 -4.59 -1.28 13.56
CA GLY A 79 -4.96 0.10 13.89
C GLY A 79 -4.32 1.17 13.02
N LEU A 80 -3.41 0.82 12.11
CA LEU A 80 -2.78 1.77 11.21
C LEU A 80 -3.72 2.18 10.08
N THR A 81 -3.92 3.49 9.90
CA THR A 81 -4.62 4.06 8.75
C THR A 81 -3.88 3.72 7.46
N ILE A 82 -4.61 3.20 6.48
CA ILE A 82 -4.09 2.86 5.16
C ILE A 82 -4.94 3.47 4.05
N VAL A 83 -4.28 4.02 3.03
CA VAL A 83 -4.88 4.41 1.77
C VAL A 83 -4.23 3.61 0.65
N THR A 84 -5.04 3.06 -0.25
CA THR A 84 -4.53 2.39 -1.45
C THR A 84 -5.06 3.05 -2.72
N LYS A 85 -4.30 2.98 -3.81
CA LYS A 85 -4.73 3.45 -5.14
C LYS A 85 -4.24 2.48 -6.21
N ALA A 86 -5.02 2.27 -7.27
CA ALA A 86 -4.51 1.64 -8.48
C ALA A 86 -3.33 2.43 -9.09
N GLY A 87 -2.32 1.74 -9.62
CA GLY A 87 -1.18 2.39 -10.25
C GLY A 87 -1.58 3.15 -11.52
N GLY A 88 -1.02 4.35 -11.73
CA GLY A 88 -1.30 5.18 -12.90
C GLY A 88 -2.59 6.01 -12.84
N PHE A 89 -3.25 6.08 -11.68
CA PHE A 89 -4.45 6.90 -11.46
C PHE A 89 -4.20 7.98 -10.41
N GLY A 90 -5.03 9.03 -10.44
CA GLY A 90 -4.96 10.19 -9.55
C GLY A 90 -4.42 11.43 -10.27
N ASP A 91 -4.68 12.60 -9.69
CA ASP A 91 -4.10 13.86 -10.12
C ASP A 91 -2.83 14.19 -9.31
N GLU A 92 -2.21 15.34 -9.62
CA GLU A 92 -1.00 15.81 -8.94
C GLU A 92 -1.20 16.10 -7.45
N GLU A 93 -2.45 16.31 -7.01
CA GLU A 93 -2.81 16.66 -5.63
C GLU A 93 -3.21 15.44 -4.78
N PHE A 94 -3.35 14.25 -5.38
CA PHE A 94 -3.79 13.03 -4.69
C PHE A 94 -2.99 12.73 -3.40
N PHE A 95 -1.67 12.84 -3.47
CA PHE A 95 -0.81 12.59 -2.32
C PHE A 95 -0.99 13.63 -1.21
N VAL A 96 -1.28 14.89 -1.56
CA VAL A 96 -1.53 15.95 -0.58
C VAL A 96 -2.84 15.66 0.16
N ARG A 97 -3.93 15.41 -0.58
CA ARG A 97 -5.23 15.06 0.01
C ARG A 97 -5.14 13.83 0.92
N THR A 98 -4.36 12.83 0.51
CA THR A 98 -4.18 11.62 1.32
C THR A 98 -3.40 11.89 2.61
N LEU A 99 -2.34 12.69 2.55
CA LEU A 99 -1.58 13.05 3.75
C LEU A 99 -2.45 13.83 4.74
N GLU A 100 -3.33 14.71 4.27
CA GLU A 100 -4.31 15.41 5.10
C GLU A 100 -5.27 14.43 5.76
N ALA A 101 -5.89 13.53 4.98
CA ALA A 101 -6.81 12.52 5.51
C ALA A 101 -6.17 11.59 6.54
N ILE A 102 -4.92 11.17 6.34
CA ILE A 102 -4.17 10.37 7.31
C ILE A 102 -3.96 11.14 8.62
N ARG A 103 -3.64 12.44 8.54
CA ARG A 103 -3.43 13.29 9.72
C ARG A 103 -4.71 13.55 10.51
N GLU A 104 -5.87 13.55 9.85
CA GLU A 104 -7.17 13.72 10.48
C GLU A 104 -7.72 12.43 11.11
N SER A 105 -7.18 11.27 10.70
CA SER A 105 -7.64 9.94 11.14
C SER A 105 -6.91 9.41 12.38
N GLY A 106 -5.86 10.09 12.87
CA GLY A 106 -5.06 9.70 14.04
C GLY A 106 -5.10 10.74 15.16
#